data_AF-G0MR42-F1
#
_entry.id   AF-G0MR42-F1
#
_cell.length_a   1.000
_cell.length_b   1.000
_cell.length_c   1.000
_cell.angle_alpha   90.00
_cell.angle_beta   90.00
_cell.angle_gamma   90.00
#
_symmetry.space_group_name_H-M   'P 1'
#
loop_
_entity.id
_entity.type
_entity.pdbx_description
1 polymer ?
#
loop_
_entity_poly.entity_id
_entity_poly.type
_entity_poly.pdbx_seq_one_letter_code
_entity_poly.pdbx_strand_id
1 'polypeptide(L)'
;MAKKDNLILLGLSESKAAKVLKNAKLTETIGTIIASAKQAGEINKPRGNLLYQLATKLKPQVAPSAPLVVKYIMNDGIKTKPQLSAAIKYIRRNIGKGIEESAFEKSCGVGVVVTIDDIEDAVTKVIGEHREKIVAERYSFPVGKLLGELRPILPWTDYSVVKKEVDLRFLELLGPKTAEDLAPKKKKKKAEASKTAKDTAKTNGTSSSSSDNKKKEAASTAEDDFSEGAETKDELPRTRAHFHKVGENFKTDGYVTTPKTADLQKKVRVL
;
A
#
# COMPACT_ATOMS: atom_id res chain seq x y z
N MET A 1 -1.17 -7.47 31.70
CA MET A 1 -0.32 -7.72 30.50
C MET A 1 -1.19 -8.15 29.32
N ALA A 2 -0.77 -7.84 28.08
CA ALA A 2 -1.49 -8.29 26.89
C ALA A 2 -1.34 -9.81 26.66
N LYS A 3 -2.44 -10.47 26.26
CA LYS A 3 -2.46 -11.88 25.87
C LYS A 3 -2.29 -12.06 24.35
N LYS A 4 -2.08 -13.29 23.88
CA LYS A 4 -1.98 -13.61 22.44
C LYS A 4 -3.18 -13.04 21.64
N ASP A 5 -4.39 -13.21 22.15
CA ASP A 5 -5.63 -12.76 21.50
C ASP A 5 -5.68 -11.23 21.34
N ASN A 6 -5.16 -10.49 22.33
CA ASN A 6 -5.04 -9.04 22.25
C ASN A 6 -4.11 -8.61 21.11
N LEU A 7 -3.04 -9.37 20.84
CA LEU A 7 -2.11 -9.06 19.75
C LEU A 7 -2.71 -9.42 18.38
N ILE A 8 -3.50 -10.49 18.31
CA ILE A 8 -4.24 -10.85 17.10
C ILE A 8 -5.30 -9.78 16.79
N LEU A 9 -5.99 -9.26 17.81
CA LEU A 9 -6.93 -8.12 17.69
C LEU A 9 -6.26 -6.88 17.10
N LEU A 10 -4.98 -6.64 17.41
CA LEU A 10 -4.19 -5.57 16.81
C LEU A 10 -3.78 -5.81 15.34
N GLY A 11 -4.23 -6.91 14.73
CA GLY A 11 -3.95 -7.26 13.34
C GLY A 11 -2.61 -7.97 13.12
N LEU A 12 -1.96 -8.48 14.18
CA LEU A 12 -0.71 -9.23 14.05
C LEU A 12 -0.98 -10.69 13.65
N SER A 13 -0.08 -11.26 12.84
CA SER A 13 -0.03 -12.71 12.63
C SER A 13 0.36 -13.44 13.91
N GLU A 14 -0.03 -14.70 14.04
CA GLU A 14 0.33 -15.53 15.19
C GLU A 14 1.84 -15.60 15.44
N SER A 15 2.62 -15.74 14.35
CA SER A 15 4.07 -15.77 14.41
C SER A 15 4.68 -14.46 14.95
N LYS A 16 4.07 -13.31 14.65
CA LYS A 16 4.52 -12.01 15.14
C LYS A 16 4.04 -11.75 16.57
N ALA A 17 2.82 -12.18 16.91
CA ALA A 17 2.30 -12.12 18.27
C ALA A 17 3.19 -12.90 19.25
N ALA A 18 3.59 -14.12 18.88
CA ALA A 18 4.50 -14.93 19.71
C ALA A 18 5.86 -14.26 19.96
N LYS A 19 6.40 -13.52 18.96
CA LYS A 19 7.63 -12.74 19.13
C LYS A 19 7.44 -11.55 20.06
N VAL A 20 6.30 -10.86 19.97
CA VAL A 20 5.98 -9.70 20.82
C VAL A 20 5.81 -10.11 22.28
N LEU A 21 5.16 -11.24 22.55
CA LEU A 21 4.97 -11.77 23.92
C LEU A 21 6.29 -12.03 24.66
N LYS A 22 7.38 -12.31 23.93
CA LYS A 22 8.72 -12.47 24.54
C LYS A 22 9.29 -11.15 25.06
N ASN A 23 8.79 -10.00 24.60
CA ASN A 23 9.21 -8.69 25.07
C ASN A 23 8.22 -8.20 26.15
N ALA A 24 8.58 -8.40 27.41
CA ALA A 24 7.73 -8.05 28.56
C ALA A 24 7.33 -6.56 28.58
N LYS A 25 8.30 -5.65 28.38
CA LYS A 25 8.07 -4.19 28.40
C LYS A 25 7.10 -3.75 27.30
N LEU A 26 7.30 -4.26 26.09
CA LEU A 26 6.41 -3.97 24.97
C LEU A 26 5.02 -4.56 25.19
N THR A 27 4.94 -5.79 25.70
CA THR A 27 3.66 -6.47 25.98
C THR A 27 2.86 -5.78 27.08
N GLU A 28 3.53 -5.22 28.07
CA GLU A 28 2.92 -4.39 29.10
C GLU A 28 2.37 -3.08 28.53
N THR A 29 3.18 -2.37 27.74
CA THR A 29 2.78 -1.12 27.06
C THR A 29 1.60 -1.35 26.12
N ILE A 30 1.60 -2.46 25.39
CA ILE A 30 0.46 -2.85 24.54
C ILE A 30 -0.78 -3.11 25.40
N GLY A 31 -0.63 -3.75 26.55
CA GLY A 31 -1.73 -4.03 27.47
C GLY A 31 -2.42 -2.75 27.95
N THR A 32 -1.67 -1.73 28.33
CA THR A 32 -2.22 -0.44 28.77
C THR A 32 -2.91 0.32 27.63
N ILE A 33 -2.29 0.34 26.44
CA ILE A 33 -2.87 0.95 25.24
C ILE A 33 -4.19 0.28 24.85
N ILE A 34 -4.27 -1.06 24.87
CA ILE A 34 -5.50 -1.79 24.53
C ILE A 34 -6.59 -1.53 25.57
N ALA A 35 -6.24 -1.49 26.86
CA ALA A 35 -7.22 -1.19 27.91
C ALA A 35 -7.85 0.19 27.69
N SER A 36 -7.03 1.21 27.40
CA SER A 36 -7.51 2.55 27.07
C SER A 36 -8.33 2.58 25.77
N ALA A 37 -7.91 1.85 24.73
CA ALA A 37 -8.61 1.80 23.46
C ALA A 37 -10.00 1.14 23.60
N LYS A 38 -10.12 0.04 24.36
CA LYS A 38 -11.39 -0.66 24.58
C LYS A 38 -12.42 0.18 25.33
N GLN A 39 -11.97 1.10 26.19
CA GLN A 39 -12.87 2.05 26.86
C GLN A 39 -13.45 3.08 25.86
N ALA A 40 -12.72 3.39 24.80
CA ALA A 40 -13.14 4.36 23.79
C ALA A 40 -14.00 3.75 22.67
N GLY A 41 -13.94 2.44 22.44
CA GLY A 41 -14.79 1.75 21.46
C GLY A 41 -14.18 0.48 20.87
N GLU A 42 -14.75 0.03 19.74
CA GLU A 42 -14.31 -1.18 19.05
C GLU A 42 -12.98 -0.99 18.28
N ILE A 43 -12.10 -1.98 18.41
CA ILE A 43 -10.80 -2.02 17.74
C ILE A 43 -10.92 -2.87 16.47
N ASN A 44 -11.00 -2.22 15.32
CA ASN A 44 -10.87 -2.87 14.03
C ASN A 44 -9.40 -3.07 13.63
N LYS A 45 -9.15 -3.83 12.55
CA LYS A 45 -7.79 -4.13 12.08
C LYS A 45 -6.96 -2.88 11.70
N PRO A 46 -7.49 -1.86 11.00
CA PRO A 46 -6.77 -0.59 10.77
C PRO A 46 -6.35 0.12 12.06
N ARG A 47 -7.26 0.33 13.01
CA ARG A 47 -6.97 0.95 14.31
C ARG A 47 -5.97 0.12 15.11
N GLY A 48 -6.15 -1.21 15.13
CA GLY A 48 -5.23 -2.15 15.75
C GLY A 48 -3.79 -2.03 15.25
N ASN A 49 -3.62 -1.92 13.93
CA ASN A 49 -2.30 -1.71 13.33
C ASN A 49 -1.64 -0.39 13.75
N LEU A 50 -2.43 0.68 13.96
CA LEU A 50 -1.93 1.97 14.45
C LEU A 50 -1.58 1.91 15.94
N LEU A 51 -2.41 1.27 16.77
CA LEU A 51 -2.16 1.08 18.20
C LEU A 51 -0.88 0.25 18.43
N TYR A 52 -0.64 -0.79 17.63
CA TYR A 52 0.61 -1.54 17.66
C TYR A 52 1.82 -0.67 17.25
N GLN A 53 1.67 0.15 16.22
CA GLN A 53 2.73 1.08 15.81
C GLN A 53 3.00 2.14 16.87
N LEU A 54 1.98 2.61 17.57
CA LEU A 54 2.14 3.51 18.71
C LEU A 54 2.99 2.83 19.77
N ALA A 55 2.61 1.63 20.22
CA ALA A 55 3.33 0.90 21.25
C ALA A 55 4.81 0.64 20.91
N THR A 56 5.13 0.38 19.65
CA THR A 56 6.50 0.11 19.20
C THR A 56 7.34 1.38 19.01
N LYS A 57 6.72 2.53 18.75
CA LYS A 57 7.42 3.82 18.56
C LYS A 57 7.45 4.69 19.82
N LEU A 58 6.65 4.35 20.82
CA LEU A 58 6.55 5.07 22.08
C LEU A 58 7.88 4.94 22.85
N LYS A 59 8.47 6.08 23.19
CA LYS A 59 9.62 6.12 24.09
C LYS A 59 9.15 6.35 25.53
N PRO A 60 9.89 5.91 26.56
CA PRO A 60 9.48 6.07 27.96
C PRO A 60 9.12 7.53 28.32
N GLN A 61 9.90 8.48 27.79
CA GLN A 61 9.71 9.93 27.92
C GLN A 61 8.35 10.48 27.42
N VAL A 62 7.66 9.77 26.51
CA VAL A 62 6.36 10.18 25.96
C VAL A 62 5.23 9.22 26.35
N ALA A 63 5.53 8.21 27.16
CA ALA A 63 4.55 7.21 27.59
C ALA A 63 3.33 7.80 28.32
N PRO A 64 3.46 8.83 29.18
CA PRO A 64 2.30 9.46 29.83
C PRO A 64 1.28 10.06 28.87
N SER A 65 1.70 10.45 27.66
CA SER A 65 0.82 11.04 26.64
C SER A 65 0.19 10.01 25.70
N ALA A 66 0.45 8.71 25.91
CA ALA A 66 -0.13 7.65 25.08
C ALA A 66 -1.67 7.64 25.06
N PRO A 67 -2.40 7.87 26.20
CA PRO A 67 -3.86 7.89 26.19
C PRO A 67 -4.45 8.95 25.24
N LEU A 68 -3.79 10.11 25.10
CA LEU A 68 -4.22 11.15 24.17
C LEU A 68 -4.16 10.65 22.72
N VAL A 69 -3.05 10.02 22.33
CA VAL A 69 -2.91 9.48 20.97
C VAL A 69 -3.89 8.34 20.73
N VAL A 70 -4.16 7.51 21.74
CA VAL A 70 -5.17 6.44 21.67
C VAL A 70 -6.56 7.04 21.42
N LYS A 71 -6.95 8.09 22.15
CA LYS A 71 -8.22 8.83 21.90
C LYS A 71 -8.34 9.24 20.43
N TYR A 72 -7.28 9.82 19.86
CA TYR A 72 -7.26 10.27 18.46
C TYR A 72 -7.24 9.14 17.42
N ILE A 73 -6.70 7.96 17.76
CA ILE A 73 -6.79 6.79 16.87
C ILE A 73 -8.22 6.22 16.90
N MET A 74 -8.84 6.20 18.08
CA MET A 74 -10.16 5.60 18.27
C MET A 74 -11.30 6.46 17.71
N ASN A 75 -11.16 7.80 17.71
CA ASN A 75 -12.11 8.72 17.10
C ASN A 75 -11.84 9.00 15.60
N ASP A 76 -10.95 8.22 14.97
CA ASP A 76 -10.55 8.38 13.57
C ASP A 76 -9.88 9.73 13.23
N GLY A 77 -9.38 10.48 14.21
CA GLY A 77 -8.54 11.66 13.96
C GLY A 77 -7.16 11.30 13.38
N ILE A 78 -6.61 10.15 13.78
CA ILE A 78 -5.36 9.57 13.26
C ILE A 78 -5.68 8.26 12.53
N LYS A 79 -5.65 8.31 11.20
CA LYS A 79 -5.95 7.18 10.31
C LYS A 79 -4.71 6.61 9.63
N THR A 80 -3.64 7.40 9.52
CA THR A 80 -2.47 7.03 8.72
C THR A 80 -1.17 6.99 9.53
N LYS A 81 -0.20 6.21 9.04
CA LYS A 81 1.12 6.07 9.69
C LYS A 81 1.89 7.41 9.76
N PRO A 82 1.82 8.30 8.74
CA PRO A 82 2.39 9.64 8.82
C PRO A 82 1.78 10.48 9.96
N GLN A 83 0.45 10.52 10.08
CA GLN A 83 -0.25 11.25 11.16
C GLN A 83 0.20 10.76 12.55
N LEU A 84 0.25 9.43 12.75
CA LEU A 84 0.77 8.85 14.00
C LEU A 84 2.22 9.24 14.29
N SER A 85 3.07 9.26 13.26
CA SER A 85 4.48 9.62 13.42
C SER A 85 4.64 11.12 13.72
N ALA A 86 3.77 11.97 13.18
CA ALA A 86 3.70 13.39 13.49
C ALA A 86 3.23 13.63 14.93
N ALA A 87 2.20 12.91 15.39
CA ALA A 87 1.71 12.96 16.78
C ALA A 87 2.80 12.66 17.80
N ILE A 88 3.52 11.55 17.62
CA ILE A 88 4.62 11.18 18.51
C ILE A 88 5.74 12.24 18.47
N LYS A 89 6.02 12.82 17.30
CA LYS A 89 7.03 13.88 17.14
C LYS A 89 6.60 15.18 17.83
N TYR A 90 5.34 15.58 17.74
CA TYR A 90 4.81 16.77 18.40
C TYR A 90 4.87 16.62 19.92
N ILE A 91 4.38 15.49 20.45
CA ILE A 91 4.43 15.20 21.90
C ILE A 91 5.87 15.26 22.39
N ARG A 92 6.80 14.66 21.66
CA ARG A 92 8.23 14.67 22.01
C ARG A 92 8.83 16.09 22.07
N ARG A 93 8.34 17.03 21.26
CA ARG A 93 8.82 18.42 21.26
C ARG A 93 8.23 19.26 22.39
N ASN A 94 7.06 18.88 22.88
CA ASN A 94 6.29 19.62 23.88
C ASN A 94 6.27 18.94 25.27
N ILE A 95 7.22 18.03 25.54
CA ILE A 95 7.38 17.42 26.85
C ILE A 95 7.58 18.51 27.91
N GLY A 96 6.76 18.51 28.96
CA GLY A 96 6.83 19.45 30.08
C GLY A 96 6.20 20.83 29.84
N LYS A 97 5.76 21.14 28.60
CA LYS A 97 5.15 22.44 28.25
C LYS A 97 3.62 22.41 28.20
N GLY A 98 3.03 21.23 28.38
CA GLY A 98 1.62 20.98 28.08
C GLY A 98 1.40 20.73 26.58
N ILE A 99 0.29 20.08 26.26
CA ILE A 99 -0.14 19.80 24.89
C ILE A 99 -1.34 20.69 24.60
N GLU A 100 -1.17 21.70 23.75
CA GLU A 100 -2.28 22.49 23.23
C GLU A 100 -2.96 21.68 22.11
N GLU A 101 -4.28 21.46 22.25
CA GLU A 101 -5.05 20.52 21.44
C GLU A 101 -5.14 20.99 19.98
N SER A 102 -5.35 22.29 19.71
CA SER A 102 -5.45 22.83 18.34
C SER A 102 -4.15 22.71 17.57
N ALA A 103 -3.01 23.06 18.19
CA ALA A 103 -1.69 22.93 17.58
C ALA A 103 -1.28 21.47 17.42
N PHE A 104 -1.68 20.59 18.34
CA PHE A 104 -1.52 19.15 18.18
C PHE A 104 -2.26 18.67 16.93
N GLU A 105 -3.55 18.96 16.82
CA GLU A 105 -4.40 18.55 15.68
C GLU A 105 -3.84 19.03 14.35
N LYS A 106 -3.49 20.33 14.24
CA LYS A 106 -2.87 20.91 13.04
C LYS A 106 -1.55 20.24 12.69
N SER A 107 -0.69 20.00 13.68
CA SER A 107 0.62 19.38 13.44
C SER A 107 0.55 17.92 13.02
N CYS A 108 -0.55 17.24 13.35
CA CYS A 108 -0.77 15.83 13.06
C CYS A 108 -1.67 15.61 11.84
N GLY A 109 -2.26 16.67 11.28
CA GLY A 109 -3.23 16.57 10.20
C GLY A 109 -4.54 15.90 10.63
N VAL A 110 -4.97 16.10 11.88
CA VAL A 110 -6.28 15.62 12.35
C VAL A 110 -7.37 16.33 11.55
N GLY A 111 -8.35 15.56 11.07
CA GLY A 111 -9.43 16.08 10.21
C GLY A 111 -9.02 16.27 8.74
N VAL A 112 -7.73 16.19 8.39
CA VAL A 112 -7.30 16.23 6.99
C VAL A 112 -7.50 14.87 6.34
N VAL A 113 -8.43 14.82 5.38
CA VAL A 113 -8.68 13.65 4.55
C VAL A 113 -8.17 13.97 3.15
N VAL A 114 -7.18 13.21 2.69
CA VAL A 114 -6.70 13.31 1.31
C VAL A 114 -7.51 12.34 0.47
N THR A 115 -8.22 12.88 -0.52
CA THR A 115 -9.05 12.12 -1.47
C THR A 115 -8.21 11.53 -2.60
N ILE A 116 -8.82 10.69 -3.43
CA ILE A 116 -8.16 10.16 -4.63
C ILE A 116 -7.91 11.31 -5.62
N ASP A 117 -8.90 12.18 -5.82
CA ASP A 117 -8.80 13.35 -6.69
C ASP A 117 -7.63 14.27 -6.30
N ASP A 118 -7.44 14.52 -5.00
CA ASP A 118 -6.28 15.30 -4.51
C ASP A 118 -4.93 14.66 -4.89
N ILE A 119 -4.87 13.32 -4.90
CA ILE A 119 -3.67 12.58 -5.28
C ILE A 119 -3.47 12.68 -6.80
N GLU A 120 -4.53 12.48 -7.58
CA GLU A 120 -4.50 12.58 -9.04
C GLU A 120 -4.07 13.97 -9.51
N ASP A 121 -4.62 15.03 -8.93
CA ASP A 121 -4.30 16.42 -9.24
C ASP A 121 -2.83 16.74 -8.92
N ALA A 122 -2.38 16.37 -7.71
CA ALA A 122 -1.01 16.60 -7.29
C ALA A 122 0.00 15.84 -8.16
N VAL A 123 -0.29 14.57 -8.47
CA VAL A 123 0.55 13.74 -9.34
C VAL A 123 0.58 14.30 -10.76
N THR A 124 -0.58 14.67 -11.32
CA THR A 124 -0.69 15.26 -12.66
C THR A 124 0.11 16.54 -12.77
N LYS A 125 0.01 17.42 -11.76
CA LYS A 125 0.78 18.67 -11.70
C LYS A 125 2.29 18.39 -11.71
N VAL A 126 2.77 17.53 -10.82
CA VAL A 126 4.21 17.21 -10.70
C VAL A 126 4.72 16.52 -11.97
N ILE A 127 3.95 15.61 -12.58
CA ILE A 127 4.34 14.99 -13.86
C ILE A 127 4.38 16.03 -14.99
N GLY A 128 3.43 16.96 -15.01
CA GLY A 128 3.40 18.08 -15.96
C GLY A 128 4.69 18.90 -15.93
N GLU A 129 5.20 19.21 -14.74
CA GLU A 129 6.45 19.97 -14.54
C GLU A 129 7.70 19.26 -15.08
N HIS A 130 7.71 17.92 -15.14
CA HIS A 130 8.84 17.13 -15.68
C HIS A 130 8.51 16.43 -17.01
N ARG A 131 7.39 16.77 -17.66
CA ARG A 131 6.83 16.02 -18.81
C ARG A 131 7.85 15.80 -19.93
N GLU A 132 8.55 16.84 -20.35
CA GLU A 132 9.54 16.77 -21.44
C GLU A 132 10.66 15.77 -21.13
N LYS A 133 11.17 15.79 -19.89
CA LYS A 133 12.23 14.88 -19.44
C LYS A 133 11.72 13.46 -19.31
N ILE A 134 10.49 13.28 -18.83
CA ILE A 134 9.85 11.96 -18.72
C ILE A 134 9.67 11.35 -20.11
N VAL A 135 9.22 12.11 -21.12
CA VAL A 135 9.08 11.59 -22.49
C VAL A 135 10.44 11.24 -23.09
N ALA A 136 11.46 12.08 -22.89
CA ALA A 136 12.80 11.85 -23.43
C ALA A 136 13.52 10.64 -22.79
N GLU A 137 13.40 10.48 -21.46
CA GLU A 137 14.03 9.38 -20.73
C GLU A 137 13.12 8.15 -20.58
N ARG A 138 11.85 8.25 -20.96
CA ARG A 138 10.82 7.21 -20.75
C ARG A 138 10.86 6.62 -19.33
N TYR A 139 10.85 5.29 -19.21
CA TYR A 139 10.92 4.58 -17.92
C TYR A 139 12.31 4.62 -17.28
N SER A 140 13.31 5.19 -17.96
CA SER A 140 14.59 5.52 -17.34
C SER A 140 14.51 6.79 -16.47
N PHE A 141 13.43 7.58 -16.53
CA PHE A 141 13.30 8.73 -15.64
C PHE A 141 13.29 8.29 -14.15
N PRO A 142 13.99 9.01 -13.24
CA PRO A 142 14.04 8.65 -11.83
C PRO A 142 12.71 8.98 -11.12
N VAL A 143 11.75 8.05 -11.13
CA VAL A 143 10.44 8.17 -10.45
C VAL A 143 10.59 8.56 -8.97
N GLY A 144 11.65 8.12 -8.30
CA GLY A 144 11.97 8.51 -6.92
C GLY A 144 12.07 10.02 -6.70
N LYS A 145 12.42 10.81 -7.73
CA LYS A 145 12.44 12.27 -7.68
C LYS A 145 11.03 12.86 -7.55
N LEU A 146 10.10 12.44 -8.42
CA LEU A 146 8.69 12.87 -8.34
C LEU A 146 8.09 12.49 -7.00
N LEU A 147 8.45 11.28 -6.53
CA LEU A 147 8.02 10.83 -5.23
C LEU A 147 8.65 11.62 -4.06
N GLY A 148 9.80 12.27 -4.26
CA GLY A 148 10.35 13.22 -3.31
C GLY A 148 9.54 14.50 -3.25
N GLU A 149 9.15 15.03 -4.41
CA GLU A 149 8.42 16.29 -4.59
C GLU A 149 6.96 16.20 -4.12
N LEU A 150 6.30 15.05 -4.33
CA LEU A 150 4.93 14.81 -3.87
C LEU A 150 4.80 14.65 -2.35
N ARG A 151 5.89 14.27 -1.68
CA ARG A 151 5.88 13.99 -0.23
C ARG A 151 5.52 15.18 0.66
N PRO A 152 6.05 16.41 0.45
CA PRO A 152 5.59 17.58 1.19
C PRO A 152 4.19 18.05 0.77
N ILE A 153 3.73 17.76 -0.45
CA ILE A 153 2.41 18.15 -0.96
C ILE A 153 1.31 17.27 -0.34
N LEU A 154 1.56 15.97 -0.23
CA LEU A 154 0.62 14.97 0.28
C LEU A 154 1.17 14.28 1.56
N PRO A 155 1.36 15.02 2.67
CA PRO A 155 2.06 14.52 3.85
C PRO A 155 1.29 13.42 4.61
N TRP A 156 -0.04 13.38 4.48
CA TRP A 156 -0.92 12.50 5.26
C TRP A 156 -1.36 11.24 4.51
N THR A 157 -0.87 11.04 3.29
CA THR A 157 -1.32 9.99 2.37
C THR A 157 -0.50 8.71 2.50
N ASP A 158 -1.12 7.56 2.22
CA ASP A 158 -0.37 6.32 2.01
C ASP A 158 0.42 6.42 0.69
N TYR A 159 1.73 6.49 0.85
CA TYR A 159 2.66 6.66 -0.25
C TYR A 159 2.64 5.52 -1.28
N SER A 160 2.11 4.36 -0.90
CA SER A 160 1.89 3.26 -1.85
C SER A 160 0.79 3.58 -2.86
N VAL A 161 -0.22 4.36 -2.47
CA VAL A 161 -1.29 4.84 -3.37
C VAL A 161 -0.74 5.89 -4.32
N VAL A 162 0.00 6.88 -3.78
CA VAL A 162 0.67 7.91 -4.59
C VAL A 162 1.60 7.28 -5.64
N LYS A 163 2.35 6.25 -5.26
CA LYS A 163 3.21 5.54 -6.21
C LYS A 163 2.40 4.86 -7.33
N LYS A 164 1.30 4.18 -7.00
CA LYS A 164 0.45 3.52 -8.01
C LYS A 164 -0.09 4.53 -9.00
N GLU A 165 -0.51 5.70 -8.52
CA GLU A 165 -1.00 6.78 -9.38
C GLU A 165 0.11 7.30 -10.31
N VAL A 166 1.32 7.52 -9.79
CA VAL A 166 2.47 7.88 -10.63
C VAL A 166 2.77 6.81 -11.69
N ASP A 167 2.73 5.53 -11.32
CA ASP A 167 2.97 4.43 -12.26
C ASP A 167 1.88 4.39 -13.35
N LEU A 168 0.62 4.67 -13.00
CA LEU A 168 -0.52 4.75 -13.91
C LEU A 168 -0.36 5.92 -14.89
N ARG A 169 -0.04 7.12 -14.40
CA ARG A 169 0.23 8.29 -15.26
C ARG A 169 1.44 8.09 -16.18
N PHE A 170 2.46 7.36 -15.72
CA PHE A 170 3.58 6.97 -16.57
C PHE A 170 3.14 6.04 -17.69
N LEU A 171 2.29 5.06 -17.38
CA LEU A 171 1.75 4.15 -18.37
C LEU A 171 0.87 4.89 -19.39
N GLU A 172 0.00 5.80 -18.95
CA GLU A 172 -0.82 6.65 -19.83
C GLU A 172 0.04 7.50 -20.77
N LEU A 173 1.11 8.10 -20.24
CA LEU A 173 1.97 9.02 -21.00
C LEU A 173 2.94 8.30 -21.94
N LEU A 174 3.51 7.16 -21.52
CA LEU A 174 4.61 6.48 -22.22
C LEU A 174 4.18 5.19 -22.94
N GLY A 175 3.02 4.64 -22.62
CA GLY A 175 2.60 3.30 -23.04
C GLY A 175 3.38 2.19 -22.32
N PRO A 176 3.14 0.91 -22.64
CA PRO A 176 3.79 -0.22 -21.97
C PRO A 176 5.31 -0.19 -22.09
N LYS A 177 5.99 -0.76 -21.09
CA LYS A 177 7.45 -0.91 -21.11
C LYS A 177 7.90 -1.75 -22.30
N THR A 178 8.91 -1.25 -22.99
CA THR A 178 9.54 -1.93 -24.13
C THR A 178 10.83 -2.64 -23.71
N ALA A 179 11.41 -3.46 -24.59
CA ALA A 179 12.69 -4.11 -24.33
C ALA A 179 13.83 -3.11 -24.07
N GLU A 180 13.75 -1.91 -24.67
CA GLU A 180 14.72 -0.82 -24.48
C GLU A 180 14.63 -0.21 -23.07
N ASP A 181 13.42 -0.15 -22.50
CA ASP A 181 13.18 0.32 -21.14
C ASP A 181 13.68 -0.67 -20.07
N LEU A 182 13.74 -1.96 -20.42
CA LEU A 182 14.24 -3.04 -19.56
C LEU A 182 15.75 -3.24 -19.67
N ALA A 183 16.38 -2.65 -20.68
CA ALA A 183 17.82 -2.71 -20.85
C ALA A 183 18.50 -2.03 -19.65
N PRO A 184 19.48 -2.68 -19.01
CA PRO A 184 20.19 -2.08 -17.88
C PRO A 184 20.84 -0.79 -18.35
N LYS A 185 20.54 0.32 -17.65
CA LYS A 185 21.10 1.64 -17.97
C LYS A 185 22.61 1.51 -18.10
N LYS A 186 23.14 1.77 -19.31
CA LYS A 186 24.57 2.01 -19.48
C LYS A 186 24.90 3.20 -18.59
N LYS A 187 25.55 2.94 -17.45
CA LYS A 187 26.19 4.00 -16.66
C LYS A 187 27.02 4.79 -17.66
N LYS A 188 26.72 6.08 -17.85
CA LYS A 188 27.66 6.99 -18.52
C LYS A 188 28.92 7.00 -17.65
N LYS A 189 29.83 6.05 -17.93
CA LYS A 189 31.17 6.03 -17.37
C LYS A 189 31.89 7.22 -17.98
N LYS A 190 32.36 8.12 -17.10
CA LYS A 190 33.56 8.92 -17.37
C LYS A 190 34.65 7.93 -17.83
N ALA A 191 35.32 8.28 -18.92
CA ALA A 191 36.28 7.43 -19.61
C ALA A 191 37.38 6.88 -18.68
N GLU A 192 37.65 5.57 -18.76
CA GLU A 192 38.96 5.02 -19.16
C GLU A 192 38.93 3.48 -19.24
N ALA A 193 39.77 2.95 -20.13
CA ALA A 193 40.01 1.54 -20.47
C ALA A 193 40.64 0.78 -19.26
N SER A 194 40.81 -0.56 -19.19
CA SER A 194 40.97 -1.63 -20.18
C SER A 194 40.75 -3.02 -19.51
N LYS A 195 40.64 -4.05 -20.37
CA LYS A 195 40.37 -5.50 -20.19
C LYS A 195 41.25 -6.21 -19.13
N THR A 196 40.81 -7.28 -18.47
CA THR A 196 40.99 -8.68 -18.97
C THR A 196 40.13 -9.73 -18.23
N ALA A 197 39.89 -10.84 -18.93
CA ALA A 197 38.98 -11.95 -18.63
C ALA A 197 39.58 -13.06 -17.74
N LYS A 198 38.73 -13.87 -17.11
CA LYS A 198 38.89 -15.34 -17.09
C LYS A 198 37.59 -16.09 -16.79
N ASP A 199 37.34 -17.09 -17.63
CA ASP A 199 36.34 -18.14 -17.56
C ASP A 199 36.33 -18.95 -16.26
N THR A 200 35.16 -19.53 -15.94
CA THR A 200 35.04 -21.00 -15.80
C THR A 200 33.56 -21.43 -15.85
N ALA A 201 33.32 -22.46 -16.66
CA ALA A 201 32.03 -23.11 -16.89
C ALA A 201 31.79 -24.27 -15.90
N LYS A 202 30.52 -24.58 -15.58
CA LYS A 202 29.90 -25.91 -15.76
C LYS A 202 28.44 -25.98 -15.29
N THR A 203 27.55 -26.21 -16.27
CA THR A 203 26.53 -27.29 -16.35
C THR A 203 25.85 -27.84 -15.09
N ASN A 204 24.51 -27.83 -15.06
CA ASN A 204 23.70 -29.03 -15.38
C ASN A 204 22.19 -28.71 -15.50
N GLY A 205 21.51 -29.48 -16.35
CA GLY A 205 20.05 -29.47 -16.61
C GLY A 205 19.21 -29.82 -15.36
N THR A 206 17.88 -29.82 -15.39
CA THR A 206 17.00 -30.47 -16.37
C THR A 206 15.55 -30.02 -16.15
N SER A 207 14.80 -30.01 -17.24
CA SER A 207 13.36 -29.86 -17.42
C SER A 207 12.48 -30.90 -16.70
N SER A 208 11.28 -30.52 -16.27
CA SER A 208 10.01 -31.31 -16.21
C SER A 208 9.09 -30.67 -15.14
N SER A 209 7.93 -30.04 -15.40
CA SER A 209 6.68 -30.48 -16.05
C SER A 209 5.93 -31.62 -15.34
N SER A 210 4.97 -31.27 -14.48
CA SER A 210 3.63 -31.90 -14.36
C SER A 210 2.84 -31.16 -13.27
N SER A 211 1.73 -30.51 -13.61
CA SER A 211 0.38 -31.09 -13.69
C SER A 211 -0.21 -31.35 -12.30
N ASP A 212 -1.12 -30.49 -11.86
CA ASP A 212 -2.30 -31.03 -11.18
C ASP A 212 -3.52 -30.14 -11.40
N ASN A 213 -4.56 -30.83 -11.85
CA ASN A 213 -5.81 -30.35 -12.39
C ASN A 213 -6.87 -30.55 -11.30
N LYS A 214 -7.63 -29.50 -10.93
CA LYS A 214 -8.89 -29.72 -10.22
C LYS A 214 -9.96 -28.73 -10.65
N LYS A 215 -10.64 -29.16 -11.70
CA LYS A 215 -11.99 -28.78 -12.15
C LYS A 215 -12.97 -28.81 -10.96
N LYS A 216 -13.78 -27.77 -10.81
CA LYS A 216 -15.09 -27.87 -10.17
C LYS A 216 -16.06 -26.94 -10.90
N GLU A 217 -16.87 -27.58 -11.74
CA GLU A 217 -18.13 -27.05 -12.26
C GLU A 217 -19.08 -26.76 -11.11
N ALA A 218 -19.79 -25.66 -11.21
CA ALA A 218 -21.13 -25.51 -10.67
C ALA A 218 -21.87 -24.56 -11.61
N ALA A 219 -22.66 -25.15 -12.49
CA ALA A 219 -23.70 -24.46 -13.22
C ALA A 219 -24.80 -24.07 -12.23
N SER A 220 -25.27 -22.84 -12.31
CA SER A 220 -26.60 -22.46 -11.85
C SER A 220 -27.14 -21.40 -12.81
N THR A 221 -28.00 -21.87 -13.69
CA THR A 221 -29.07 -21.10 -14.32
C THR A 221 -29.79 -20.29 -13.23
N ALA A 222 -29.85 -18.98 -13.39
CA ALA A 222 -30.76 -18.13 -12.64
C ALA A 222 -31.34 -17.13 -13.62
N GLU A 223 -32.67 -17.16 -13.69
CA GLU A 223 -33.47 -16.35 -14.59
C GLU A 223 -33.35 -14.86 -14.26
N ASP A 224 -33.41 -14.04 -15.30
CA ASP A 224 -33.36 -12.59 -15.25
C ASP A 224 -34.55 -12.02 -14.46
N ASP A 225 -34.29 -11.50 -13.26
CA ASP A 225 -35.20 -10.59 -12.55
C ASP A 225 -34.58 -9.18 -12.58
N PHE A 226 -34.84 -8.44 -13.66
CA PHE A 226 -34.53 -7.03 -13.79
C PHE A 226 -35.66 -6.19 -13.16
N SER A 227 -35.64 -5.95 -11.85
CA SER A 227 -36.67 -5.10 -11.23
C SER A 227 -36.23 -4.03 -10.22
N GLU A 228 -34.94 -3.73 -10.08
CA GLU A 228 -34.54 -2.48 -9.39
C GLU A 228 -33.16 -2.03 -9.87
N GLY A 229 -32.79 -0.75 -9.86
CA GLY A 229 -31.46 -0.25 -10.23
C GLY A 229 -30.44 -0.47 -9.10
N ALA A 230 -29.12 -0.34 -9.37
CA ALA A 230 -28.12 -0.28 -8.29
C ALA A 230 -28.06 1.18 -7.81
N GLU A 231 -28.18 1.42 -6.50
CA GLU A 231 -28.28 2.78 -5.96
C GLU A 231 -26.90 3.48 -5.95
N THR A 232 -25.81 2.71 -5.92
CA THR A 232 -24.45 3.23 -5.91
C THR A 232 -23.49 2.48 -6.85
N LYS A 233 -22.44 3.17 -7.33
CA LYS A 233 -21.40 2.58 -8.20
C LYS A 233 -20.68 1.39 -7.55
N ASP A 234 -20.60 1.34 -6.23
CA ASP A 234 -19.95 0.27 -5.46
C ASP A 234 -20.82 -1.00 -5.32
N GLU A 235 -22.15 -0.87 -5.45
CA GLU A 235 -23.07 -2.01 -5.40
C GLU A 235 -23.07 -2.81 -6.70
N LEU A 236 -22.97 -2.13 -7.84
CA LEU A 236 -23.03 -2.73 -9.16
C LEU A 236 -22.11 -3.96 -9.34
N PRO A 237 -20.80 -3.93 -9.00
CA PRO A 237 -19.92 -5.09 -9.12
C PRO A 237 -20.08 -6.12 -8.00
N ARG A 238 -20.75 -5.79 -6.88
CA ARG A 238 -20.90 -6.68 -5.72
C ARG A 238 -22.14 -7.56 -5.81
N THR A 239 -23.25 -7.00 -6.27
CA THR A 239 -24.56 -7.67 -6.19
C THR A 239 -25.07 -8.16 -7.53
N ARG A 240 -24.63 -7.57 -8.66
CA ARG A 240 -25.28 -7.81 -9.96
C ARG A 240 -24.34 -8.12 -11.10
N ALA A 241 -23.16 -7.51 -11.12
CA ALA A 241 -22.25 -7.67 -12.23
C ALA A 241 -21.04 -8.54 -11.85
N HIS A 242 -21.18 -9.85 -12.07
CA HIS A 242 -20.10 -10.82 -11.87
C HIS A 242 -19.10 -10.81 -13.03
N PHE A 243 -18.39 -9.69 -13.19
CA PHE A 243 -17.36 -9.57 -14.20
C PHE A 243 -16.10 -10.37 -13.84
N HIS A 244 -15.45 -10.95 -14.84
CA HIS A 244 -14.10 -11.49 -14.69
C HIS A 244 -13.10 -10.38 -14.37
N LYS A 245 -11.97 -10.75 -13.76
CA LYS A 245 -10.89 -9.79 -13.51
C LYS A 245 -10.19 -9.42 -14.83
N VAL A 246 -9.56 -8.24 -14.86
CA VAL A 246 -8.74 -7.80 -16.01
C VAL A 246 -7.68 -8.86 -16.33
N GLY A 247 -7.63 -9.27 -17.61
CA GLY A 247 -6.73 -10.32 -18.09
C GLY A 247 -7.18 -11.75 -17.76
N GLU A 248 -8.44 -11.95 -17.39
CA GLU A 248 -9.05 -13.28 -17.19
C GLU A 248 -10.25 -13.51 -18.13
N ASN A 249 -10.24 -12.89 -19.31
CA ASN A 249 -11.35 -12.94 -20.28
C ASN A 249 -11.71 -14.38 -20.70
N PHE A 250 -10.77 -15.33 -20.63
CA PHE A 250 -11.06 -16.74 -20.96
C PHE A 250 -12.02 -17.42 -19.98
N LYS A 251 -12.34 -16.79 -18.85
CA LYS A 251 -13.26 -17.35 -17.84
C LYS A 251 -14.72 -17.01 -18.09
N THR A 252 -15.02 -16.11 -19.03
CA THR A 252 -16.41 -15.75 -19.34
C THR A 252 -17.03 -16.73 -20.31
N ASP A 253 -18.33 -16.96 -20.16
CA ASP A 253 -19.08 -17.81 -21.08
C ASP A 253 -19.05 -17.25 -22.51
N GLY A 254 -18.98 -18.14 -23.50
CA GLY A 254 -18.85 -17.79 -24.92
C GLY A 254 -17.49 -17.25 -25.36
N TYR A 255 -16.48 -17.11 -24.48
CA TYR A 255 -15.16 -16.63 -24.87
C TYR A 255 -14.35 -17.71 -25.63
N VAL A 256 -14.01 -17.43 -26.89
CA VAL A 256 -13.25 -18.38 -27.73
C VAL A 256 -11.75 -18.32 -27.40
N THR A 257 -11.22 -19.41 -26.85
CA THR A 257 -9.79 -19.56 -26.60
C THR A 257 -9.05 -20.09 -27.84
N THR A 258 -8.29 -19.23 -28.49
CA THR A 258 -7.29 -19.60 -29.53
C THR A 258 -5.93 -19.92 -28.90
N PRO A 259 -4.99 -20.58 -29.62
CA PRO A 259 -3.62 -20.81 -29.14
C PRO A 259 -2.87 -19.54 -28.72
N LYS A 260 -3.23 -18.37 -29.28
CA LYS A 260 -2.60 -17.07 -28.95
C LYS A 260 -3.23 -16.39 -27.72
N THR A 261 -4.32 -16.91 -27.17
CA THR A 261 -5.11 -16.25 -26.12
C THR A 261 -4.30 -15.98 -24.86
N ALA A 262 -3.47 -16.94 -24.43
CA ALA A 262 -2.63 -16.76 -23.25
C ALA A 262 -1.62 -15.62 -23.42
N ASP A 263 -1.01 -15.50 -24.59
CA ASP A 263 -0.02 -14.45 -24.87
C ASP A 263 -0.68 -13.07 -25.03
N LEU A 264 -1.87 -13.01 -25.62
CA LEU A 264 -2.66 -11.79 -25.72
C LEU A 264 -3.11 -11.30 -24.34
N GLN A 265 -3.56 -12.19 -23.47
CA GLN A 265 -3.98 -11.80 -22.11
C GLN A 265 -2.81 -11.39 -21.22
N LYS A 266 -1.61 -11.98 -21.41
CA LYS A 266 -0.39 -11.49 -20.75
C LYS A 266 -0.07 -10.05 -21.16
N LYS A 267 -0.24 -9.69 -22.44
CA LYS A 267 -0.05 -8.30 -22.89
C LYS A 267 -1.05 -7.35 -22.23
N VAL A 268 -2.30 -7.77 -22.07
CA VAL A 268 -3.35 -6.98 -21.41
C VAL A 268 -3.12 -6.85 -19.90
N ARG A 269 -2.60 -7.88 -19.23
CA ARG A 269 -2.36 -7.86 -17.78
C ARG A 269 -1.14 -7.04 -17.35
N VAL A 270 -0.28 -6.69 -18.30
CA VAL A 270 0.93 -5.88 -18.10
C VAL A 270 0.66 -4.38 -18.37
N LEU A 271 -0.50 -4.06 -18.97
CA LEU A 271 -1.13 -2.73 -18.93
C LEU A 271 -1.80 -2.55 -17.56
#